data_AF-A0A4Y1VGF6-F1
#
_entry.id   AF-A0A4Y1VGF6-F1
#
_cell.length_a   1.000
_cell.length_b   1.000
_cell.length_c   1.000
_cell.angle_alpha   90.00
_cell.angle_beta   90.00
_cell.angle_gamma   90.00
#
_symmetry.space_group_name_H-M   'P 1'
#
loop_
_entity.id
_entity.type
_entity.pdbx_description
1 polymer ?
#
loop_
_entity_poly.entity_id
_entity_poly.type
_entity_poly.pdbx_seq_one_letter_code
_entity_poly.pdbx_strand_id
1 'polypeptide(L)'
;MKKLSLMFLLLVAGLYFTACGDDSDVPANGYIETTEEGSATYVLKGYEDASDGFNVFEGEGFEKSFYILEKKFTGSAWSFVKAASGPLSAMAEIPADNVWQVDMDVVEGANYWARNKGMTKYTFMKMRVAYIEGNNVALEYAIAGTKDRDLSENENANQPQSDNVSMTALEVPFLNPDHTYADYFVTYKDKQVQNFVLEYVPEKKHSAWVAFCFDSVTSQDNVKRTDAWNQDDPNIDNSVEPNESMHKRRWLRQGSPLRQRGPRIL
;
A
#
# COMPACT_ATOMS: atom_id res chain seq x y z
N MET A 1 3.30 -49.35 -79.16
CA MET A 1 2.81 -48.37 -78.15
C MET A 1 3.91 -48.25 -77.08
N LYS A 2 4.82 -47.28 -77.25
CA LYS A 2 5.14 -46.13 -76.37
C LYS A 2 5.75 -46.56 -75.01
N LYS A 3 7.09 -46.47 -74.84
CA LYS A 3 7.88 -45.35 -74.23
C LYS A 3 7.60 -45.25 -72.72
N LEU A 4 8.52 -45.05 -71.77
CA LEU A 4 9.93 -44.65 -71.67
C LEU A 4 10.30 -44.98 -70.20
N SER A 5 11.51 -45.44 -69.87
CA SER A 5 12.55 -44.67 -69.16
C SER A 5 12.06 -43.85 -67.95
N LEU A 6 12.65 -44.02 -66.76
CA LEU A 6 13.69 -43.10 -66.24
C LEU A 6 14.02 -43.40 -64.76
N MET A 7 15.31 -43.53 -64.47
CA MET A 7 16.00 -43.14 -63.22
C MET A 7 15.57 -43.75 -61.88
N PHE A 8 16.38 -44.70 -61.39
CA PHE A 8 16.84 -44.68 -60.00
C PHE A 8 18.36 -44.91 -60.00
N LEU A 9 19.06 -43.90 -60.50
CA LEU A 9 20.50 -43.73 -60.36
C LEU A 9 20.64 -42.56 -59.38
N LEU A 10 20.89 -42.87 -58.11
CA LEU A 10 21.48 -41.97 -57.10
C LEU A 10 21.67 -42.75 -55.79
N LEU A 11 22.70 -43.59 -55.81
CA LEU A 11 23.43 -44.02 -54.64
C LEU A 11 24.52 -42.97 -54.38
N VAL A 12 24.54 -42.40 -53.18
CA VAL A 12 25.61 -41.60 -52.55
C VAL A 12 25.95 -40.24 -53.18
N ALA A 13 25.42 -39.16 -52.60
CA ALA A 13 26.16 -37.91 -52.38
C ALA A 13 25.38 -37.00 -51.42
N GLY A 14 26.03 -36.49 -50.38
CA GLY A 14 25.56 -35.29 -49.67
C GLY A 14 25.29 -35.43 -48.18
N LEU A 15 26.28 -35.89 -47.40
CA LEU A 15 26.45 -35.42 -46.01
C LEU A 15 26.82 -33.93 -46.06
N TYR A 16 25.84 -33.04 -46.10
CA TYR A 16 25.98 -31.63 -45.71
C TYR A 16 24.60 -31.08 -45.34
N PHE A 17 24.28 -31.12 -44.06
CA PHE A 17 23.51 -30.06 -43.43
C PHE A 17 24.40 -29.42 -42.37
N THR A 18 24.89 -28.23 -42.70
CA THR A 18 25.26 -27.24 -41.71
C THR A 18 23.97 -26.62 -41.18
N ALA A 19 23.69 -26.78 -39.90
CA ALA A 19 22.88 -25.85 -39.12
C ALA A 19 23.72 -25.62 -37.85
N CYS A 20 24.60 -24.62 -37.89
CA CYS A 20 24.34 -23.26 -37.42
C CYS A 20 23.90 -23.32 -35.96
N GLY A 21 24.82 -22.95 -35.07
CA GLY A 21 24.63 -23.04 -33.65
C GLY A 21 23.44 -22.22 -33.20
N ASP A 22 22.69 -22.80 -32.28
CA ASP A 22 21.93 -22.06 -31.28
C ASP A 22 22.42 -22.57 -29.93
N ASP A 23 23.59 -22.06 -29.51
CA ASP A 23 23.72 -21.65 -28.09
C ASP A 23 22.73 -20.49 -27.91
N SER A 24 21.44 -20.83 -27.92
CA SER A 24 20.46 -19.95 -27.34
C SER A 24 20.59 -20.19 -25.84
N ASP A 25 20.98 -19.14 -25.14
CA ASP A 25 20.86 -19.01 -23.69
C ASP A 25 19.40 -19.30 -23.28
N VAL A 26 19.02 -20.58 -23.22
CA VAL A 26 17.79 -20.99 -22.57
C VAL A 26 18.09 -20.86 -21.07
N PRO A 27 17.46 -19.90 -20.35
CA PRO A 27 17.64 -19.82 -18.92
C PRO A 27 17.29 -21.19 -18.33
N ALA A 28 17.97 -21.61 -17.27
CA ALA A 28 17.82 -22.95 -16.66
C ALA A 28 16.39 -23.33 -16.22
N ASN A 29 15.40 -22.45 -16.43
CA ASN A 29 14.01 -22.56 -16.03
C ASN A 29 13.07 -22.65 -17.25
N GLY A 30 13.41 -23.39 -18.32
CA GLY A 30 12.47 -23.70 -19.41
C GLY A 30 11.85 -22.51 -20.18
N TYR A 31 11.06 -22.83 -21.21
CA TYR A 31 10.26 -21.86 -21.96
C TYR A 31 8.87 -21.71 -21.34
N ILE A 32 8.41 -20.48 -21.10
CA ILE A 32 7.06 -20.20 -20.62
C ILE A 32 6.19 -19.91 -21.86
N GLU A 33 5.31 -20.86 -22.22
CA GLU A 33 4.36 -20.67 -23.31
C GLU A 33 3.33 -19.60 -22.97
N THR A 34 3.24 -18.58 -23.83
CA THR A 34 2.21 -17.55 -23.78
C THR A 34 0.92 -18.01 -24.47
N THR A 35 -0.21 -17.65 -23.88
CA THR A 35 -1.57 -18.06 -24.27
C THR A 35 -2.48 -16.88 -24.59
N GLU A 36 -1.97 -15.65 -24.44
CA GLU A 36 -2.59 -14.40 -24.88
C GLU A 36 -1.57 -13.52 -25.60
N GLU A 37 -1.96 -12.93 -26.72
CA GLU A 37 -1.12 -12.00 -27.47
C GLU A 37 -0.83 -10.75 -26.63
N GLY A 38 0.44 -10.32 -26.58
CA GLY A 38 0.86 -9.18 -25.76
C GLY A 38 1.03 -9.49 -24.28
N SER A 39 0.91 -10.76 -23.86
CA SER A 39 1.31 -11.20 -22.53
C SER A 39 2.84 -11.19 -22.36
N ALA A 40 3.27 -11.08 -21.11
CA ALA A 40 4.66 -11.14 -20.68
C ALA A 40 4.87 -12.32 -19.75
N THR A 41 6.14 -12.69 -19.54
CA THR A 41 6.51 -13.81 -18.66
C THR A 41 7.43 -13.35 -17.54
N TYR A 42 7.34 -14.00 -16.39
CA TYR A 42 8.15 -13.68 -15.21
C TYR A 42 8.40 -14.93 -14.37
N VAL A 43 9.57 -15.03 -13.74
CA VAL A 43 9.86 -16.10 -12.78
C VAL A 43 9.94 -15.51 -11.38
N LEU A 44 8.95 -15.82 -10.54
CA LEU A 44 8.99 -15.52 -9.12
C LEU A 44 9.77 -16.60 -8.36
N LYS A 45 10.47 -16.19 -7.31
CA LYS A 45 11.28 -17.05 -6.44
C LYS A 45 10.80 -16.97 -4.99
N GLY A 46 11.09 -18.00 -4.21
CA GLY A 46 10.72 -18.09 -2.80
C GLY A 46 9.52 -18.99 -2.53
N TYR A 47 9.25 -19.95 -3.41
CA TYR A 47 8.14 -20.90 -3.24
C TYR A 47 8.42 -21.97 -2.19
N GLU A 48 9.60 -22.60 -2.21
CA GLU A 48 9.96 -23.63 -1.23
C GLU A 48 10.67 -23.01 -0.02
N ASP A 49 11.68 -22.16 -0.27
CA ASP A 49 12.42 -21.45 0.77
C ASP A 49 12.98 -20.12 0.22
N ALA A 50 12.65 -19.02 0.88
CA ALA A 50 13.15 -17.70 0.51
C ALA A 50 14.68 -17.56 0.68
N SER A 51 15.30 -18.39 1.53
CA SER A 51 16.75 -18.43 1.72
C SER A 51 17.49 -19.03 0.52
N ASP A 52 16.83 -19.88 -0.27
CA ASP A 52 17.35 -20.46 -1.52
C ASP A 52 17.11 -19.56 -2.74
N GLY A 53 16.65 -18.32 -2.51
CA GLY A 53 16.39 -17.32 -3.54
C GLY A 53 15.03 -16.69 -3.35
N PHE A 54 15.00 -15.36 -3.48
CA PHE A 54 13.79 -14.57 -3.36
C PHE A 54 13.84 -13.41 -4.34
N ASN A 55 12.70 -13.09 -4.94
CA ASN A 55 12.50 -11.85 -5.67
C ASN A 55 11.05 -11.40 -5.49
N VAL A 56 10.76 -10.23 -6.03
CA VAL A 56 9.42 -9.66 -6.04
C VAL A 56 9.00 -9.43 -7.48
N PHE A 57 7.70 -9.44 -7.75
CA PHE A 57 7.18 -9.14 -9.07
C PHE A 57 7.36 -7.65 -9.39
N GLU A 58 7.99 -7.36 -10.53
CA GLU A 58 8.29 -6.00 -11.00
C GLU A 58 7.80 -5.82 -12.45
N GLY A 59 6.49 -5.98 -12.66
CA GLY A 59 5.90 -5.69 -13.96
C GLY A 59 5.93 -4.19 -14.29
N GLU A 60 6.22 -3.85 -15.54
CA GLU A 60 6.08 -2.48 -16.02
C GLU A 60 4.65 -1.97 -15.81
N GLY A 61 4.52 -0.74 -15.28
CA GLY A 61 3.22 -0.12 -15.00
C GLY A 61 2.68 -0.35 -13.58
N PHE A 62 3.42 -1.04 -12.70
CA PHE A 62 3.06 -1.19 -11.29
C PHE A 62 4.03 -0.47 -10.35
N GLU A 63 3.51 0.35 -9.44
CA GLU A 63 4.31 1.05 -8.43
C GLU A 63 4.68 0.18 -7.22
N LYS A 64 3.93 -0.91 -7.00
CA LYS A 64 4.06 -1.79 -5.83
C LYS A 64 4.18 -3.23 -6.30
N SER A 65 5.11 -3.97 -5.71
CA SER A 65 5.35 -5.38 -6.00
C SER A 65 4.48 -6.32 -5.14
N PHE A 66 4.37 -7.57 -5.57
CA PHE A 66 3.94 -8.71 -4.74
C PHE A 66 5.02 -9.80 -4.79
N TYR A 67 4.96 -10.77 -3.89
CA TYR A 67 5.93 -11.85 -3.75
C TYR A 67 5.25 -13.12 -3.25
N ILE A 68 6.04 -14.20 -3.12
CA ILE A 68 5.56 -15.45 -2.54
C ILE A 68 5.93 -15.48 -1.06
N LEU A 69 4.94 -15.75 -0.22
CA LEU A 69 5.11 -16.01 1.21
C LEU A 69 4.26 -17.23 1.56
N GLU A 70 4.87 -18.25 2.17
CA GLU A 70 4.17 -19.48 2.55
C GLU A 70 3.34 -20.10 1.40
N LYS A 71 3.92 -20.15 0.19
CA LYS A 71 3.28 -20.66 -1.04
C LYS A 71 2.03 -19.87 -1.48
N LYS A 72 1.89 -18.63 -1.01
CA LYS A 72 0.81 -17.70 -1.41
C LYS A 72 1.35 -16.44 -2.10
N PHE A 73 0.61 -15.94 -3.08
CA PHE A 73 0.81 -14.57 -3.58
C PHE A 73 0.43 -13.57 -2.49
N THR A 74 1.35 -12.67 -2.16
CA THR A 74 1.21 -11.71 -1.06
C THR A 74 1.77 -10.36 -1.46
N GLY A 75 1.05 -9.28 -1.14
CA GLY A 75 1.53 -7.91 -1.35
C GLY A 75 0.56 -6.87 -0.79
N SER A 76 1.07 -5.83 -0.11
CA SER A 76 0.23 -4.87 0.63
C SER A 76 -0.75 -4.06 -0.23
N ALA A 77 -0.44 -3.92 -1.52
CA ALA A 77 -1.27 -3.23 -2.50
C ALA A 77 -1.99 -4.20 -3.45
N TRP A 78 -1.93 -5.51 -3.18
CA TRP A 78 -2.41 -6.53 -4.10
C TRP A 78 -3.56 -7.33 -3.50
N SER A 79 -4.45 -7.76 -4.37
CA SER A 79 -5.51 -8.70 -4.05
C SER A 79 -5.76 -9.61 -5.25
N PHE A 80 -6.24 -10.82 -5.00
CA PHE A 80 -6.26 -11.89 -5.98
C PHE A 80 -7.61 -12.63 -5.98
N VAL A 81 -7.94 -13.21 -7.13
CA VAL A 81 -9.06 -14.15 -7.30
C VAL A 81 -8.55 -15.32 -8.14
N LYS A 82 -8.67 -16.54 -7.64
CA LYS A 82 -8.37 -17.74 -8.42
C LYS A 82 -9.45 -17.96 -9.48
N ALA A 83 -9.03 -18.19 -10.72
CA ALA A 83 -9.87 -18.47 -11.86
C ALA A 83 -9.68 -19.92 -12.35
N ALA A 84 -10.52 -20.34 -13.29
CA ALA A 84 -10.37 -21.64 -13.95
C ALA A 84 -9.06 -21.69 -14.76
N SER A 85 -8.42 -22.85 -14.79
CA SER A 85 -7.28 -23.12 -15.66
C SER A 85 -7.63 -22.97 -17.13
N GLY A 86 -6.66 -22.58 -17.96
CA GLY A 86 -6.83 -22.40 -19.39
C GLY A 86 -5.97 -21.25 -19.93
N PRO A 87 -6.19 -20.82 -21.18
CA PRO A 87 -5.48 -19.67 -21.72
C PRO A 87 -5.93 -18.37 -21.05
N LEU A 88 -5.04 -17.39 -20.91
CA LEU A 88 -5.38 -16.07 -20.36
C LEU A 88 -6.46 -15.36 -21.18
N SER A 89 -6.49 -15.60 -22.49
CA SER A 89 -7.48 -15.04 -23.41
C SER A 89 -8.92 -15.46 -23.09
N ALA A 90 -9.14 -16.56 -22.34
CA ALA A 90 -10.45 -16.98 -21.88
C ALA A 90 -10.98 -16.16 -20.68
N MET A 91 -10.13 -15.39 -20.01
CA MET A 91 -10.50 -14.55 -18.87
C MET A 91 -11.06 -13.21 -19.36
N ALA A 92 -12.34 -13.18 -19.72
CA ALA A 92 -12.93 -12.00 -20.36
C ALA A 92 -13.44 -10.92 -19.38
N GLU A 93 -13.91 -11.31 -18.20
CA GLU A 93 -14.61 -10.42 -17.27
C GLU A 93 -13.85 -10.25 -15.95
N ILE A 94 -13.60 -9.00 -15.57
CA ILE A 94 -12.98 -8.65 -14.29
C ILE A 94 -13.94 -9.03 -13.14
N PRO A 95 -13.48 -9.75 -12.11
CA PRO A 95 -14.33 -10.15 -10.98
C PRO A 95 -14.93 -8.96 -10.20
N ALA A 96 -16.11 -9.18 -9.63
CA ALA A 96 -16.79 -8.21 -8.78
C ALA A 96 -15.96 -7.82 -7.54
N ASP A 97 -16.17 -6.61 -7.00
CA ASP A 97 -15.30 -6.04 -5.96
C ASP A 97 -15.26 -6.83 -4.63
N ASN A 98 -16.29 -7.64 -4.34
CA ASN A 98 -16.46 -8.38 -3.08
C ASN A 98 -15.80 -9.77 -3.04
N VAL A 99 -15.21 -10.25 -4.14
CA VAL A 99 -14.62 -11.61 -4.20
C VAL A 99 -13.11 -11.65 -4.02
N TRP A 100 -12.45 -10.49 -3.97
CA TRP A 100 -11.00 -10.36 -3.94
C TRP A 100 -10.42 -10.68 -2.56
N GLN A 101 -9.33 -11.44 -2.52
CA GLN A 101 -8.64 -11.84 -1.29
C GLN A 101 -7.25 -11.18 -1.21
N VAL A 102 -6.76 -10.87 -0.01
CA VAL A 102 -5.48 -10.17 0.20
C VAL A 102 -4.26 -11.07 -0.02
N ASP A 103 -4.46 -12.39 0.02
CA ASP A 103 -3.50 -13.41 -0.37
C ASP A 103 -4.20 -14.51 -1.18
N MET A 104 -3.43 -15.38 -1.82
CA MET A 104 -3.97 -16.50 -2.58
C MET A 104 -2.95 -17.62 -2.76
N ASP A 105 -3.38 -18.87 -2.58
CA ASP A 105 -2.53 -20.04 -2.82
C ASP A 105 -2.01 -20.08 -4.26
N VAL A 106 -0.71 -20.28 -4.40
CA VAL A 106 -0.03 -20.44 -5.69
C VAL A 106 -0.13 -21.90 -6.11
N VAL A 107 -0.86 -22.16 -7.19
CA VAL A 107 -1.17 -23.50 -7.68
C VAL A 107 -0.76 -23.58 -9.14
N GLU A 108 0.06 -24.59 -9.46
CA GLU A 108 0.48 -24.88 -10.81
C GLU A 108 -0.72 -25.08 -11.75
N GLY A 109 -0.64 -24.50 -12.96
CA GLY A 109 -1.67 -24.57 -13.99
C GLY A 109 -2.93 -23.75 -13.71
N ALA A 110 -3.02 -23.05 -12.58
CA ALA A 110 -4.14 -22.19 -12.25
C ALA A 110 -3.97 -20.79 -12.85
N ASN A 111 -5.11 -20.16 -13.15
CA ASN A 111 -5.17 -18.77 -13.55
C ASN A 111 -5.66 -17.91 -12.39
N TYR A 112 -5.30 -16.63 -12.41
CA TYR A 112 -5.60 -15.67 -11.37
C TYR A 112 -5.91 -14.32 -11.98
N TRP A 113 -6.91 -13.66 -11.43
CA TRP A 113 -7.01 -12.22 -11.53
C TRP A 113 -6.22 -11.60 -10.38
N ALA A 114 -5.42 -10.59 -10.67
CA ALA A 114 -4.69 -9.78 -9.70
C ALA A 114 -5.10 -8.31 -9.85
N ARG A 115 -5.37 -7.65 -8.72
CA ARG A 115 -5.77 -6.24 -8.63
C ARG A 115 -4.75 -5.50 -7.80
N ASN A 116 -4.06 -4.55 -8.42
CA ASN A 116 -3.14 -3.63 -7.76
C ASN A 116 -3.87 -2.33 -7.39
N LYS A 117 -3.78 -1.92 -6.12
CA LYS A 117 -4.31 -0.66 -5.56
C LYS A 117 -3.23 0.43 -5.71
N GLY A 118 -3.29 1.19 -6.80
CA GLY A 118 -2.49 2.42 -6.99
C GLY A 118 -3.10 3.62 -6.28
N MET A 119 -2.52 4.82 -6.43
CA MET A 119 -3.02 6.02 -5.75
C MET A 119 -4.44 6.42 -6.16
N THR A 120 -4.73 6.44 -7.46
CA THR A 120 -6.03 6.91 -8.00
C THR A 120 -6.78 5.83 -8.79
N LYS A 121 -6.12 4.71 -9.12
CA LYS A 121 -6.68 3.65 -9.94
C LYS A 121 -6.37 2.27 -9.39
N TYR A 122 -7.28 1.35 -9.64
CA TYR A 122 -6.98 -0.07 -9.66
C TYR A 122 -6.45 -0.44 -11.05
N THR A 123 -5.39 -1.25 -11.07
CA THR A 123 -4.90 -1.91 -12.30
C THR A 123 -5.15 -3.39 -12.17
N PHE A 124 -5.78 -3.98 -13.19
CA PHE A 124 -6.13 -5.39 -13.21
C PHE A 124 -5.20 -6.15 -14.15
N MET A 125 -4.81 -7.34 -13.73
CA MET A 125 -3.93 -8.23 -14.45
C MET A 125 -4.50 -9.63 -14.44
N LYS A 126 -4.39 -10.32 -15.57
CA LYS A 126 -4.58 -11.78 -15.64
C LYS A 126 -3.21 -12.41 -15.44
N MET A 127 -3.16 -13.51 -14.71
CA MET A 127 -1.96 -14.28 -14.48
C MET A 127 -2.25 -15.76 -14.66
N ARG A 128 -1.27 -16.51 -15.13
CA ARG A 128 -1.28 -17.97 -15.18
C ARG A 128 0.02 -18.47 -14.58
N VAL A 129 -0.08 -19.42 -13.66
CA VAL A 129 1.08 -20.15 -13.16
C VAL A 129 1.35 -21.29 -14.13
N ALA A 130 2.35 -21.13 -15.00
CA ALA A 130 2.65 -22.10 -16.03
C ALA A 130 3.22 -23.39 -15.44
N TYR A 131 4.17 -23.27 -14.52
CA TYR A 131 4.77 -24.37 -13.77
C TYR A 131 5.36 -23.87 -12.43
N ILE A 132 5.57 -24.80 -11.51
CA ILE A 132 6.31 -24.61 -10.27
C ILE A 132 7.45 -25.64 -10.25
N GLU A 133 8.70 -25.16 -10.27
CA GLU A 133 9.88 -26.03 -10.25
C GLU A 133 10.81 -25.62 -9.12
N GLY A 134 10.79 -26.42 -8.05
CA GLY A 134 11.52 -26.11 -6.82
C GLY A 134 11.15 -24.72 -6.33
N ASN A 135 12.15 -23.84 -6.25
CA ASN A 135 11.94 -22.48 -5.74
C ASN A 135 11.36 -21.49 -6.77
N ASN A 136 11.20 -21.89 -8.03
CA ASN A 136 10.77 -21.03 -9.13
C ASN A 136 9.28 -21.23 -9.44
N VAL A 137 8.55 -20.13 -9.60
CA VAL A 137 7.16 -20.08 -10.09
C VAL A 137 7.14 -19.29 -11.39
N ALA A 138 6.85 -19.97 -12.48
CA ALA A 138 6.71 -19.34 -13.78
C ALA A 138 5.33 -18.74 -13.98
N LEU A 139 5.32 -17.46 -14.30
CA LEU A 139 4.14 -16.68 -14.58
C LEU A 139 4.09 -16.27 -16.03
N GLU A 140 2.91 -16.41 -16.62
CA GLU A 140 2.46 -15.60 -17.74
C GLU A 140 1.50 -14.55 -17.19
N TYR A 141 1.57 -13.31 -17.67
CA TYR A 141 0.65 -12.26 -17.24
C TYR A 141 0.33 -11.25 -18.35
N ALA A 142 -0.86 -10.63 -18.26
CA ALA A 142 -1.30 -9.58 -19.17
C ALA A 142 -2.13 -8.52 -18.41
N ILE A 143 -1.91 -7.25 -18.73
CA ILE A 143 -2.71 -6.14 -18.18
C ILE A 143 -4.10 -6.17 -18.83
N ALA A 144 -5.13 -6.24 -18.00
CA ALA A 144 -6.51 -6.36 -18.45
C ALA A 144 -7.29 -5.05 -18.40
N GLY A 145 -6.77 -4.03 -17.72
CA GLY A 145 -7.38 -2.70 -17.70
C GLY A 145 -7.19 -1.96 -16.38
N THR A 146 -7.89 -0.83 -16.26
CA THR A 146 -7.87 0.00 -15.05
C THR A 146 -9.29 0.45 -14.68
N LYS A 147 -9.49 0.78 -13.40
CA LYS A 147 -10.74 1.38 -12.87
C LYS A 147 -10.35 2.48 -11.90
N ASP A 148 -11.03 3.63 -11.97
CA ASP A 148 -10.83 4.70 -11.00
C ASP A 148 -11.20 4.21 -9.59
N ARG A 149 -10.38 4.57 -8.61
CA ARG A 149 -10.67 4.29 -7.21
C ARG A 149 -11.72 5.27 -6.71
N ASP A 150 -12.58 4.78 -5.83
CA ASP A 150 -13.26 5.66 -4.90
C ASP A 150 -12.22 6.21 -3.91
N LEU A 151 -11.98 7.53 -3.98
CA LEU A 151 -11.05 8.24 -3.11
C LEU A 151 -11.75 8.87 -1.91
N SER A 152 -13.06 8.66 -1.77
CA SER A 152 -13.78 9.06 -0.54
C SER A 152 -13.39 8.18 0.65
N GLU A 153 -12.90 6.96 0.40
CA GLU A 153 -12.30 6.09 1.40
C GLU A 153 -10.90 6.61 1.78
N ASN A 154 -10.85 7.49 2.78
CA ASN A 154 -9.62 7.81 3.48
C ASN A 154 -9.57 7.00 4.79
N GLU A 155 -8.88 5.87 4.77
CA GLU A 155 -8.66 5.04 5.98
C GLU A 155 -7.96 5.82 7.11
N ASN A 156 -7.20 6.88 6.77
CA ASN A 156 -6.57 7.78 7.73
C ASN A 156 -7.47 8.95 8.15
N ALA A 157 -8.69 9.07 7.63
CA ALA A 157 -9.62 10.09 8.09
C ALA A 157 -10.19 9.71 9.45
N ASN A 158 -10.13 10.64 10.38
CA ASN A 158 -10.85 10.51 11.64
C ASN A 158 -12.36 10.42 11.38
N GLN A 159 -13.02 9.55 12.13
CA GLN A 159 -14.48 9.52 12.19
C GLN A 159 -14.94 10.43 13.34
N PRO A 160 -16.04 11.18 13.21
CA PRO A 160 -16.53 12.02 14.31
C PRO A 160 -16.78 11.16 15.56
N GLN A 161 -16.08 11.47 16.65
CA GLN A 161 -16.30 10.83 17.95
C GLN A 161 -17.10 11.77 18.85
N SER A 162 -18.37 11.43 19.11
CA SER A 162 -19.29 12.27 19.90
C SER A 162 -19.38 13.71 19.36
N ASP A 163 -19.23 14.72 20.22
CA ASP A 163 -19.38 16.15 19.88
C ASP A 163 -18.09 16.76 19.28
N ASN A 164 -17.00 15.98 19.19
CA ASN A 164 -15.69 16.44 18.76
C ASN A 164 -15.59 16.49 17.22
N VAL A 165 -16.48 17.25 16.58
CA VAL A 165 -16.54 17.41 15.11
C VAL A 165 -15.32 18.11 14.52
N SER A 166 -14.52 18.78 15.35
CA SER A 166 -13.29 19.48 14.94
C SER A 166 -12.24 18.54 14.35
N MET A 167 -12.21 17.26 14.76
CA MET A 167 -11.22 16.28 14.29
C MET A 167 -11.36 15.90 12.82
N THR A 168 -12.52 16.14 12.22
CA THR A 168 -12.79 15.90 10.80
C THR A 168 -12.70 17.16 9.97
N ALA A 169 -12.79 18.34 10.61
CA ALA A 169 -12.65 19.64 9.95
C ALA A 169 -11.18 20.08 9.84
N LEU A 170 -10.33 19.64 10.77
CA LEU A 170 -8.90 19.88 10.76
C LEU A 170 -8.21 18.68 10.11
N GLU A 171 -7.27 18.92 9.17
CA GLU A 171 -6.43 17.88 8.56
C GLU A 171 -5.40 17.34 9.58
N VAL A 172 -5.87 16.73 10.66
CA VAL A 172 -5.08 16.19 11.76
C VAL A 172 -4.73 14.72 11.54
N PRO A 173 -3.67 14.21 12.18
CA PRO A 173 -3.35 12.78 12.14
C PRO A 173 -4.52 11.90 12.61
N PHE A 174 -4.54 10.65 12.16
CA PHE A 174 -5.49 9.65 12.65
C PHE A 174 -5.32 9.45 14.16
N LEU A 175 -6.43 9.47 14.90
CA LEU A 175 -6.43 9.43 16.36
C LEU A 175 -6.06 8.04 16.88
N ASN A 176 -5.19 8.03 17.89
CA ASN A 176 -4.93 6.82 18.66
C ASN A 176 -6.03 6.65 19.73
N PRO A 177 -6.77 5.50 19.75
CA PRO A 177 -7.81 5.26 20.74
C PRO A 177 -7.31 5.21 22.20
N ASP A 178 -6.00 4.99 22.41
CA ASP A 178 -5.38 4.99 23.75
C ASP A 178 -5.00 6.40 24.24
N HIS A 179 -5.11 7.41 23.37
CA HIS A 179 -4.78 8.81 23.68
C HIS A 179 -6.06 9.63 23.94
N THR A 180 -5.89 10.83 24.52
CA THR A 180 -7.01 11.74 24.78
C THR A 180 -7.03 12.87 23.75
N TYR A 181 -8.12 12.98 22.99
CA TYR A 181 -8.38 14.14 22.14
C TYR A 181 -9.03 15.26 22.96
N ALA A 182 -8.51 16.48 22.85
CA ALA A 182 -9.02 17.63 23.60
C ALA A 182 -9.17 18.89 22.73
N ASP A 183 -10.33 19.54 22.85
CA ASP A 183 -10.71 20.77 22.14
C ASP A 183 -10.61 22.01 23.03
N TYR A 184 -9.97 23.07 22.52
CA TYR A 184 -9.84 24.33 23.24
C TYR A 184 -10.45 25.47 22.45
N PHE A 185 -11.45 26.12 23.05
CA PHE A 185 -12.16 27.26 22.49
C PHE A 185 -11.85 28.55 23.25
N VAL A 186 -12.03 29.67 22.55
CA VAL A 186 -12.03 31.02 23.12
C VAL A 186 -13.30 31.77 22.79
N THR A 187 -13.77 32.58 23.72
CA THR A 187 -14.89 33.49 23.46
C THR A 187 -14.39 34.75 22.74
N TYR A 188 -14.84 34.97 21.51
CA TYR A 188 -14.62 36.20 20.75
C TYR A 188 -15.95 36.75 20.25
N LYS A 189 -16.28 38.01 20.60
CA LYS A 189 -17.55 38.66 20.24
C LYS A 189 -18.78 37.78 20.55
N ASP A 190 -18.81 37.25 21.77
CA ASP A 190 -19.86 36.37 22.30
C ASP A 190 -20.06 35.05 21.54
N LYS A 191 -19.07 34.61 20.75
CA LYS A 191 -19.04 33.31 20.06
C LYS A 191 -17.84 32.49 20.50
N GLN A 192 -18.02 31.16 20.59
CA GLN A 192 -16.89 30.24 20.74
C GLN A 192 -16.18 30.10 19.40
N VAL A 193 -14.87 30.28 19.41
CA VAL A 193 -13.97 30.10 18.27
C VAL A 193 -12.96 29.03 18.64
N GLN A 194 -12.77 28.02 17.78
CA GLN A 194 -11.74 26.99 17.99
C GLN A 194 -10.37 27.66 18.01
N ASN A 195 -9.59 27.41 19.05
CA ASN A 195 -8.23 27.95 19.17
C ASN A 195 -7.19 26.90 18.77
N PHE A 196 -7.14 25.79 19.51
CA PHE A 196 -6.32 24.64 19.15
C PHE A 196 -6.99 23.36 19.57
N VAL A 197 -6.45 22.26 19.08
CA VAL A 197 -6.75 20.88 19.46
C VAL A 197 -5.46 20.15 19.75
N LEU A 198 -5.52 19.11 20.58
CA LEU A 198 -4.37 18.23 20.79
C LEU A 198 -4.79 16.79 20.99
N GLU A 199 -3.85 15.90 20.70
CA GLU A 199 -3.87 14.53 21.18
C GLU A 199 -2.87 14.39 22.32
N TYR A 200 -3.34 14.02 23.49
CA TYR A 200 -2.58 13.87 24.73
C TYR A 200 -2.24 12.41 25.00
N VAL A 201 -0.99 12.15 25.39
CA VAL A 201 -0.50 10.84 25.82
C VAL A 201 -0.38 10.82 27.34
N PRO A 202 -1.34 10.21 28.07
CA PRO A 202 -1.38 10.25 29.54
C PRO A 202 -0.11 9.71 30.18
N GLU A 203 0.42 8.60 29.66
CA GLU A 203 1.62 7.94 30.18
C GLU A 203 2.88 8.83 30.11
N LYS A 204 2.96 9.67 29.07
CA LYS A 204 4.11 10.55 28.83
C LYS A 204 3.90 11.95 29.41
N LYS A 205 2.70 12.22 29.93
CA LYS A 205 2.26 13.54 30.37
C LYS A 205 2.49 14.62 29.29
N HIS A 206 2.33 14.25 28.02
CA HIS A 206 2.68 15.09 26.87
C HIS A 206 1.73 14.90 25.69
N SER A 207 1.41 15.98 24.99
CA SER A 207 0.81 15.94 23.66
C SER A 207 1.66 15.16 22.64
N ALA A 208 1.05 14.22 21.92
CA ALA A 208 1.64 13.62 20.72
C ALA A 208 1.72 14.66 19.59
N TRP A 209 0.65 15.44 19.42
CA TRP A 209 0.58 16.55 18.47
C TRP A 209 -0.38 17.62 18.97
N VAL A 210 -0.24 18.83 18.43
CA VAL A 210 -1.14 19.97 18.63
C VAL A 210 -1.40 20.60 17.27
N ALA A 211 -2.67 20.88 16.96
CA ALA A 211 -3.07 21.55 15.74
C ALA A 211 -3.87 22.82 16.04
N PHE A 212 -3.67 23.85 15.23
CA PHE A 212 -4.35 25.14 15.34
C PHE A 212 -4.45 25.75 13.94
N CYS A 213 -5.44 26.62 13.74
CA CYS A 213 -5.57 27.40 12.52
C CYS A 213 -5.35 28.88 12.83
N PHE A 214 -4.60 29.56 11.97
CA PHE A 214 -4.42 31.01 12.03
C PHE A 214 -5.27 31.69 10.96
N ASP A 215 -6.19 32.53 11.38
CA ASP A 215 -6.90 33.47 10.53
C ASP A 215 -6.74 34.91 11.06
N SER A 216 -7.41 35.88 10.46
CA SER A 216 -7.33 37.29 10.89
C SER A 216 -7.90 37.54 12.29
N VAL A 217 -8.62 36.58 12.87
CA VAL A 217 -9.15 36.62 14.23
C VAL A 217 -8.21 35.91 15.21
N THR A 218 -7.82 34.65 14.93
CA THR A 218 -7.01 33.83 15.85
C THR A 218 -5.51 34.15 15.80
N SER A 219 -5.05 35.03 14.91
CA SER A 219 -3.65 35.51 14.83
C SER A 219 -3.38 36.83 15.56
N GLN A 220 -4.40 37.44 16.18
CA GLN A 220 -4.23 38.73 16.87
C GLN A 220 -3.37 38.59 18.15
N ASP A 221 -2.60 39.63 18.47
CA ASP A 221 -1.76 39.72 19.69
C ASP A 221 -2.31 40.76 20.67
N ASN A 222 -3.52 40.54 21.19
CA ASN A 222 -4.12 41.46 22.18
C ASN A 222 -3.86 41.03 23.64
N VAL A 223 -3.21 39.88 23.86
CA VAL A 223 -2.87 39.35 25.20
C VAL A 223 -1.37 39.28 25.45
N LYS A 224 -0.96 39.69 26.64
CA LYS A 224 0.41 39.50 27.11
C LYS A 224 0.56 38.19 27.87
N ARG A 225 1.57 37.40 27.50
CA ARG A 225 1.97 36.18 28.21
C ARG A 225 2.55 36.55 29.58
N THR A 226 2.05 35.94 30.66
CA THR A 226 2.64 36.03 32.01
C THR A 226 3.62 34.89 32.28
N ASP A 227 4.27 34.80 33.45
CA ASP A 227 5.11 33.65 33.82
C ASP A 227 4.41 32.61 34.72
N ALA A 228 3.14 32.82 35.07
CA ALA A 228 2.38 31.93 35.95
C ALA A 228 2.16 30.52 35.33
N TRP A 229 2.33 29.47 36.13
CA TRP A 229 1.94 28.09 35.82
C TRP A 229 0.48 27.88 36.23
N ASN A 230 -0.31 27.21 35.38
CA ASN A 230 -1.58 26.64 35.79
C ASN A 230 -1.51 25.15 35.50
N GLN A 231 -1.72 24.32 36.53
CA GLN A 231 -1.67 22.88 36.37
C GLN A 231 -2.99 22.36 35.81
N ASP A 232 -4.11 22.91 36.28
CA ASP A 232 -5.45 22.40 36.01
C ASP A 232 -5.92 22.75 34.59
N ASP A 233 -5.71 21.81 33.67
CA ASP A 233 -6.30 21.82 32.34
C ASP A 233 -7.74 21.33 32.44
N PRO A 234 -8.73 22.10 31.95
CA PRO A 234 -10.13 21.71 32.05
C PRO A 234 -10.49 20.43 31.28
N ASN A 235 -9.65 20.00 30.33
CA ASN A 235 -9.94 18.90 29.41
C ASN A 235 -9.07 17.67 29.61
N ILE A 236 -8.13 17.66 30.57
CA ILE A 236 -7.22 16.54 30.84
C ILE A 236 -7.36 16.16 32.32
N ASP A 237 -7.28 14.85 32.60
CA ASP A 237 -7.30 14.38 34.00
C ASP A 237 -6.03 14.86 34.73
N ASN A 238 -6.23 15.61 35.82
CA ASN A 238 -5.17 16.16 36.66
C ASN A 238 -4.19 15.10 37.19
N SER A 239 -4.59 13.82 37.28
CA SER A 239 -3.70 12.73 37.70
C SER A 239 -2.54 12.50 36.71
N VAL A 240 -2.77 12.77 35.42
CA VAL A 240 -1.81 12.56 34.33
C VAL A 240 -1.16 13.85 33.85
N GLU A 241 -1.56 15.01 34.36
CA GLU A 241 -0.92 16.28 34.03
C GLU A 241 0.53 16.39 34.54
N PRO A 242 1.41 17.10 33.80
CA PRO A 242 2.72 17.49 34.31
C PRO A 242 2.55 18.54 35.42
N ASN A 243 3.45 18.52 36.41
CA ASN A 243 3.50 19.58 37.42
C ASN A 243 4.78 20.39 37.29
N GLU A 244 4.78 21.59 37.88
CA GLU A 244 5.88 22.55 37.76
C GLU A 244 7.25 21.97 38.20
N SER A 245 7.24 21.07 39.19
CA SER A 245 8.47 20.46 39.70
C SER A 245 9.17 19.55 38.68
N MET A 246 8.41 18.97 37.73
CA MET A 246 8.93 18.13 36.65
C MET A 246 9.80 18.91 35.65
N HIS A 247 9.66 20.25 35.62
CA HIS A 247 10.35 21.13 34.66
C HIS A 247 11.43 22.03 35.29
N LYS A 248 11.44 22.20 36.62
CA LYS A 248 12.37 23.10 37.33
C LYS A 248 13.82 22.60 37.44
N ARG A 249 14.12 21.33 37.12
CA ARG A 249 15.44 20.70 37.37
C ARG A 249 16.15 20.08 36.17
N ARG A 250 15.73 20.36 34.93
CA ARG A 250 16.47 19.94 33.73
C ARG A 250 16.82 21.17 32.89
N TRP A 251 17.93 21.10 32.18
CA TRP A 251 18.38 22.05 31.14
C TRP A 251 17.37 22.24 29.98
N LEU A 252 16.13 21.72 30.13
CA LEU A 252 15.05 21.76 29.15
C LEU A 252 14.20 23.00 29.41
N ARG A 253 14.15 23.91 28.43
CA ARG A 253 13.14 24.96 28.39
C ARG A 253 11.80 24.37 27.93
N GLN A 254 10.72 24.78 28.58
CA GLN A 254 9.38 24.30 28.26
C GLN A 254 8.88 24.93 26.97
N GLY A 255 8.47 24.09 26.00
CA GLY A 255 7.75 24.50 24.79
C GLY A 255 6.26 24.73 25.08
N SER A 256 5.62 25.58 24.27
CA SER A 256 4.28 26.11 24.55
C SER A 256 3.08 25.14 24.64
N PRO A 257 3.04 23.92 24.06
CA PRO A 257 1.77 23.18 24.02
C PRO A 257 1.36 22.55 25.37
N LEU A 258 2.31 22.31 26.29
CA LEU A 258 2.03 21.83 27.65
C LEU A 258 2.03 22.95 28.70
N ARG A 259 2.22 24.21 28.30
CA ARG A 259 1.68 25.30 29.08
C ARG A 259 0.18 25.29 28.80
N GLN A 260 -0.57 24.45 29.49
CA GLN A 260 -2.03 24.53 29.65
C GLN A 260 -2.38 25.79 30.46
N ARG A 261 -1.89 26.93 29.99
CA ARG A 261 -2.56 28.20 30.16
C ARG A 261 -3.60 28.13 29.07
N GLY A 262 -4.87 27.96 29.43
CA GLY A 262 -5.94 28.01 28.44
C GLY A 262 -5.59 29.11 27.44
N PRO A 263 -5.51 28.80 26.13
CA PRO A 263 -4.99 29.74 25.17
C PRO A 263 -6.02 30.85 25.11
N ARG A 264 -5.91 31.87 25.94
CA ARG A 264 -6.67 33.10 25.73
C ARG A 264 -5.88 33.84 24.69
N ILE A 265 -5.93 33.36 23.45
CA ILE A 265 -5.65 34.22 22.30
C ILE A 265 -6.89 35.10 22.18
N LEU A 266 -6.81 36.25 22.86
CA LEU A 266 -7.32 37.50 22.33
C LEU A 266 -6.21 38.50 22.43
#